data_AF-A0A536R6X5-F1
#
_entry.id   AF-A0A536R6X5-F1
#
_cell.length_a   1.000
_cell.length_b   1.000
_cell.length_c   1.000
_cell.angle_alpha   90.00
_cell.angle_beta   90.00
_cell.angle_gamma   90.00
#
_symmetry.space_group_name_H-M   'P 1'
#
loop_
_entity.id
_entity.type
_entity.pdbx_description
1 polymer ?
#
loop_
_entity_poly.entity_id
_entity_poly.type
_entity_poly.pdbx_seq_one_letter_code
_entity_poly.pdbx_strand_id
1 'polypeptide(L)' 'MSSAAELDQMIKSGELIESTNEMTPEYLRELKHTLIVSGDTELISAPAYYLAAKRAP' A
#
# COMPACT_ATOMS: atom_id res chain seq x y z
N MET A 1 13.80 6.49 -10.97
CA MET A 1 12.45 6.25 -11.53
C MET A 1 12.66 5.31 -12.69
N SER A 2 12.01 4.15 -12.64
CA SER A 2 12.11 3.13 -13.67
C SER A 2 11.18 3.45 -14.84
N SER A 3 11.49 2.86 -15.99
CA SER A 3 10.56 2.76 -17.11
C SER A 3 9.46 1.74 -16.81
N ALA A 4 8.36 1.81 -17.58
CA ALA A 4 7.28 0.83 -17.46
C ALA A 4 7.73 -0.60 -17.77
N ALA A 5 8.67 -0.79 -18.70
CA ALA A 5 9.19 -2.09 -19.07
C ALA A 5 10.06 -2.71 -17.95
N GLU A 6 10.93 -1.91 -17.33
CA GLU A 6 11.75 -2.35 -16.19
C GLU A 6 10.86 -2.72 -14.99
N LEU A 7 9.85 -1.89 -14.69
CA LEU A 7 8.88 -2.19 -13.63
C LEU A 7 8.10 -3.49 -13.91
N ASP A 8 7.61 -3.68 -15.13
CA ASP A 8 6.88 -4.89 -15.54
C ASP A 8 7.75 -6.14 -15.43
N GLN A 9 9.03 -6.04 -15.80
CA GLN A 9 9.98 -7.14 -15.66
C GLN A 9 10.19 -7.54 -14.19
N MET A 10 10.43 -6.58 -13.30
CA MET A 10 10.59 -6.84 -11.86
C MET A 10 9.34 -7.49 -11.25
N ILE A 11 8.15 -7.00 -11.60
CA ILE A 11 6.89 -7.59 -11.12
C ILE A 11 6.75 -9.04 -11.61
N LYS A 12 7.09 -9.32 -12.87
CA LYS A 12 6.99 -10.66 -13.45
C LYS A 12 8.03 -11.64 -12.92
N SER A 13 9.22 -11.16 -12.55
CA SER A 13 10.25 -11.98 -11.89
C SER A 13 9.95 -12.24 -10.42
N GLY A 14 8.94 -11.57 -9.85
CA GLY A 14 8.58 -11.69 -8.43
C GLY A 14 9.52 -10.91 -7.51
N GLU A 15 10.29 -9.96 -8.07
CA GLU A 15 11.11 -9.05 -7.29
C GLU A 15 10.23 -8.07 -6.50
N LEU A 16 10.69 -7.70 -5.31
CA LEU A 16 10.05 -6.66 -4.51
C LEU A 16 10.46 -5.29 -5.01
N ILE A 17 9.50 -4.36 -5.04
CA ILE A 17 9.75 -2.94 -5.34
C ILE A 17 9.95 -2.23 -4.01
N GLU A 18 11.19 -1.92 -3.66
CA GLU A 18 11.57 -1.42 -2.34
C GLU A 18 11.87 0.09 -2.35
N SER A 19 12.20 0.67 -3.50
CA SER A 19 12.61 2.06 -3.66
C SER A 19 11.78 2.81 -4.70
N THR A 20 11.60 4.12 -4.49
CA THR A 20 10.96 4.99 -5.48
C THR A 20 11.74 5.05 -6.80
N ASN A 21 13.03 4.71 -6.79
CA ASN A 21 13.82 4.63 -8.01
C ASN A 21 13.40 3.49 -8.93
N GLU A 22 12.80 2.43 -8.38
CA GLU A 22 12.30 1.24 -9.08
C GLU A 22 10.85 1.41 -9.56
N MET A 23 10.21 2.54 -9.22
CA MET A 23 8.82 2.83 -9.57
C MET A 23 8.74 3.73 -10.80
N THR A 24 7.64 3.57 -11.54
CA THR A 24 7.18 4.61 -12.46
C THR A 24 6.46 5.71 -11.67
N PRO A 25 6.32 6.93 -12.23
CA PRO A 25 5.55 7.99 -11.59
C PRO A 25 4.08 7.63 -11.35
N GLU A 26 3.46 6.86 -12.26
CA GLU A 26 2.08 6.37 -12.10
C GLU A 26 1.98 5.39 -10.93
N TYR A 27 2.85 4.38 -10.91
CA TYR A 27 2.88 3.38 -9.85
C TYR A 27 3.03 4.02 -8.47
N LEU A 28 3.92 5.00 -8.33
CA LEU A 28 4.11 5.72 -7.07
C LEU A 28 2.85 6.52 -6.64
N ARG A 29 2.10 7.11 -7.58
CA ARG A 29 0.86 7.83 -7.24
C ARG A 29 -0.21 6.89 -6.73
N GLU A 30 -0.44 5.78 -7.42
CA GLU A 30 -1.47 4.81 -7.05
C GLU A 30 -1.11 4.04 -5.77
N LEU A 31 0.17 3.74 -5.56
CA LEU A 31 0.66 3.17 -4.31
C LEU A 31 0.36 4.11 -3.13
N LYS A 32 0.64 5.40 -3.26
CA LYS A 32 0.31 6.39 -2.23
C LYS A 32 -1.18 6.46 -1.96
N HIS A 33 -2.01 6.49 -3.01
CA HIS A 33 -3.46 6.49 -2.85
C HIS A 33 -3.94 5.28 -2.04
N THR A 34 -3.48 4.09 -2.41
CA THR A 34 -3.81 2.83 -1.71
C THR A 34 -3.38 2.86 -0.24
N LEU A 35 -2.15 3.30 0.05
CA LEU A 35 -1.64 3.38 1.41
C LEU A 35 -2.41 4.39 2.27
N ILE A 36 -2.84 5.52 1.70
CA ILE A 36 -3.68 6.50 2.39
C ILE A 36 -5.04 5.90 2.75
N VAL A 37 -5.72 5.29 1.77
CA VAL A 37 -7.03 4.67 2.01
C VAL A 37 -6.94 3.55 3.04
N SER A 38 -5.89 2.72 2.98
CA SER A 38 -5.63 1.68 3.98
C SER A 38 -5.38 2.27 5.36
N GLY A 39 -4.52 3.29 5.47
CA GLY A 39 -4.23 3.97 6.74
C GLY A 39 -5.47 4.62 7.35
N ASP A 40 -6.26 5.32 6.55
CA ASP A 40 -7.52 5.94 6.99
C ASP A 40 -8.53 4.89 7.46
N THR A 41 -8.61 3.74 6.77
CA THR A 41 -9.48 2.63 7.16
C THR A 41 -9.10 2.07 8.52
N GLU A 42 -7.81 1.82 8.77
CA GLU A 42 -7.32 1.35 10.07
C GLU A 42 -7.59 2.39 11.18
N LEU A 43 -7.33 3.67 10.91
CA LEU A 43 -7.53 4.74 11.87
C LEU A 43 -9.02 4.90 12.24
N ILE A 44 -9.91 4.91 11.25
CA ILE A 44 -11.36 5.08 11.44
C ILE A 44 -11.99 3.85 12.10
N SER A 45 -11.48 2.65 11.79
CA SER A 45 -12.01 1.40 12.38
C SER A 45 -11.53 1.15 13.80
N ALA A 46 -10.38 1.70 14.21
CA ALA A 46 -9.78 1.46 15.52
C ALA A 46 -10.72 1.71 16.73
N PRO A 47 -11.51 2.80 16.81
CA PRO A 47 -12.46 3.00 17.91
C PRO A 47 -13.56 1.94 17.96
N ALA A 48 -14.08 1.52 16.79
CA ALA A 48 -15.12 0.50 16.71
C ALA A 48 -14.59 -0.84 17.22
N TYR A 49 -13.39 -1.23 16.80
CA TYR A 49 -12.72 -2.44 17.30
C TYR A 49 -12.42 -2.37 18.79
N TYR A 50 -11.95 -1.23 19.28
CA TYR A 50 -11.70 -1.04 20.71
C TYR A 50 -12.98 -1.19 21.55
N LEU A 51 -14.10 -0.60 21.11
CA LEU A 51 -15.38 -0.72 21.80
C LEU A 51 -15.94 -2.14 21.75
N ALA A 52 -15.78 -2.84 20.62
CA ALA A 52 -16.16 -4.25 20.50
C ALA A 52 -15.32 -5.12 21.45
N ALA A 53 -14.01 -4.91 21.51
CA ALA A 53 -13.10 -5.66 22.38
C ALA A 53 -13.43 -5.53 23.87
N LYS A 54 -13.95 -4.38 24.32
CA LYS A 54 -14.41 -4.19 25.70
C LYS A 54 -15.56 -5.10 26.13
N ARG A 55 -16.32 -5.63 25.16
CA ARG A 55 -17.49 -6.50 25.39
C ARG A 55 -17.26 -7.90 24.83
N ALA A 56 -16.02 -8.23 24.47
CA ALA A 56 -15.68 -9.57 24.04
C ALA A 56 -15.92 -10.56 25.21
N PRO A 57 -16.54 -11.73 24.95
CA PRO A 57 -16.79 -12.75 25.96
C PRO A 57 -15.51 -13.33 26.56
#